data_AF-C4Z644-F1
#
_entry.id   AF-C4Z644-F1
#
_cell.length_a   1.000
_cell.length_b   1.000
_cell.length_c   1.000
_cell.angle_alpha   90.00
_cell.angle_beta   90.00
_cell.angle_gamma   90.00
#
_symmetry.space_group_name_H-M   'P 1'
#
loop_
_entity.id
_entity.type
_entity.pdbx_description
1 polymer ?
#
loop_
_entity_poly.entity_id
_entity_poly.type
_entity_poly.pdbx_seq_one_letter_code
_entity_poly.pdbx_strand_id
1 'polypeptide(L)'
;MTFVNKVRYKTAAEREDVKLAVLEAMDECIEENILVDFFEQHREEVVEVSIYDYDEEKVRKTLVDEAVEEIVVKVVDEAKKETTQLNMINLIIKKVKKEKTLETIASELEENVEDIKVLYDIVIEAAPEYDVDKIMKKLNNEND
;
A
#
# COMPACT_ATOMS: atom_id res chain seq x y z
N MET A 1 32.29 -8.14 -6.64
CA MET A 1 31.14 -8.03 -5.70
C MET A 1 31.54 -8.78 -4.43
N THR A 2 31.25 -8.32 -3.21
CA THR A 2 31.70 -9.04 -2.00
C THR A 2 30.86 -10.31 -1.77
N PHE A 3 31.45 -11.34 -1.15
CA PHE A 3 30.79 -12.60 -0.80
C PHE A 3 29.42 -12.38 -0.11
N VAL A 4 29.37 -11.51 0.90
CA VAL A 4 28.13 -11.18 1.64
C VAL A 4 27.03 -10.62 0.74
N ASN A 5 27.38 -9.80 -0.26
CA ASN A 5 26.39 -9.24 -1.18
C ASN A 5 25.82 -10.29 -2.12
N LYS A 6 26.63 -11.27 -2.55
CA LYS A 6 26.16 -12.41 -3.34
C LYS A 6 25.17 -13.28 -2.54
N VAL A 7 25.50 -13.63 -1.30
CA VAL A 7 24.60 -14.40 -0.40
C VAL A 7 23.28 -13.68 -0.15
N ARG A 8 23.33 -12.37 0.09
CA ARG A 8 22.12 -11.54 0.28
C ARG A 8 21.26 -11.48 -0.98
N TYR A 9 21.88 -11.38 -2.16
CA TYR A 9 21.14 -11.39 -3.42
C TYR A 9 20.43 -12.72 -3.64
N LYS A 10 21.12 -13.86 -3.45
CA LYS A 10 20.54 -15.20 -3.64
C LYS A 10 19.41 -15.51 -2.65
N THR A 11 19.60 -15.18 -1.37
CA THR A 11 18.53 -15.35 -0.35
C THR A 11 17.32 -14.44 -0.60
N ALA A 12 17.52 -13.19 -1.01
CA ALA A 12 16.41 -12.24 -1.21
C ALA A 12 15.72 -12.36 -2.57
N ALA A 13 16.48 -12.57 -3.65
CA ALA A 13 15.96 -12.61 -5.02
C ALA A 13 15.56 -14.02 -5.46
N GLU A 14 16.34 -15.03 -5.11
CA GLU A 14 16.13 -16.42 -5.56
C GLU A 14 15.36 -17.26 -4.51
N ARG A 15 15.12 -16.71 -3.31
CA ARG A 15 14.47 -17.38 -2.16
C ARG A 15 15.11 -18.72 -1.82
N GLU A 16 16.41 -18.84 -2.06
CA GLU A 16 17.15 -20.04 -1.72
C GLU A 16 17.37 -20.12 -0.20
N ASP A 17 17.45 -21.35 0.29
CA ASP A 17 17.88 -21.62 1.66
C ASP A 17 19.24 -20.95 1.87
N VAL A 18 19.42 -20.27 3.01
CA VAL A 18 20.64 -19.55 3.40
C VAL A 18 21.86 -20.42 3.20
N LYS A 19 21.74 -21.71 3.53
CA LYS A 19 22.81 -22.69 3.35
C LYS A 19 23.19 -22.88 1.90
N LEU A 20 22.20 -22.95 0.99
CA LEU A 20 22.44 -23.14 -0.44
C LEU A 20 23.03 -21.86 -1.05
N ALA A 21 22.44 -20.70 -0.72
CA ALA A 21 22.92 -19.40 -1.18
C ALA A 21 24.37 -19.11 -0.77
N VAL A 22 24.77 -19.53 0.44
CA VAL A 22 26.16 -19.45 0.93
C VAL A 22 27.07 -20.36 0.13
N LEU A 23 26.70 -21.62 -0.09
CA LEU A 23 27.52 -22.57 -0.85
C LEU A 23 27.74 -22.10 -2.29
N GLU A 24 26.69 -21.66 -2.97
CA GLU A 24 26.80 -21.17 -4.35
C GLU A 24 27.62 -19.88 -4.43
N ALA A 25 27.43 -18.94 -3.50
CA ALA A 25 28.24 -17.72 -3.45
C ALA A 25 29.71 -18.03 -3.15
N MET A 26 30.02 -19.08 -2.39
CA MET A 26 31.40 -19.53 -2.15
C MET A 26 32.01 -20.12 -3.42
N ASP A 27 31.28 -21.02 -4.09
CA ASP A 27 31.75 -21.65 -5.31
C ASP A 27 31.98 -20.60 -6.42
N GLU A 28 31.09 -19.60 -6.56
CA GLU A 28 31.30 -18.45 -7.44
C GLU A 28 32.53 -17.60 -7.05
N CYS A 29 32.77 -17.37 -5.75
CA CYS A 29 33.96 -16.63 -5.32
C CYS A 29 35.25 -17.40 -5.61
N ILE A 30 35.22 -18.73 -5.51
CA ILE A 30 36.34 -19.60 -5.84
C ILE A 30 36.61 -19.56 -7.35
N GLU A 31 35.56 -19.63 -8.17
CA GLU A 31 35.66 -19.49 -9.63
C GLU A 31 36.17 -18.10 -10.05
N GLU A 32 35.78 -17.04 -9.35
CA GLU A 32 36.28 -15.67 -9.54
C GLU A 32 37.71 -15.47 -8.99
N ASN A 33 38.32 -16.50 -8.40
CA ASN A 33 39.66 -16.48 -7.82
C ASN A 33 39.79 -15.49 -6.63
N ILE A 34 38.70 -15.32 -5.88
CA ILE A 34 38.58 -14.41 -4.74
C ILE A 34 38.63 -15.23 -3.44
N LEU A 35 39.65 -14.99 -2.61
CA LEU A 35 39.79 -15.60 -1.28
C LEU A 35 39.73 -17.14 -1.31
N VAL A 36 40.23 -17.76 -2.39
CA VAL A 36 40.20 -19.21 -2.62
C VAL A 36 40.80 -19.99 -1.44
N ASP A 37 42.03 -19.64 -1.04
CA ASP A 37 42.72 -20.31 0.08
C ASP A 37 41.95 -20.22 1.41
N PHE A 38 41.22 -19.13 1.61
CA PHE A 38 40.41 -18.91 2.81
C PHE A 38 39.15 -19.77 2.79
N PHE A 39 38.45 -19.83 1.65
CA PHE A 39 37.25 -20.66 1.50
C PHE A 39 37.54 -22.16 1.47
N GLU A 40 38.68 -22.57 0.92
CA GLU A 40 39.10 -23.98 0.94
C GLU A 40 39.43 -24.46 2.36
N GLN A 41 40.02 -23.60 3.20
CA GLN A 41 40.41 -23.96 4.57
C GLN A 41 39.28 -23.79 5.59
N HIS A 42 38.40 -22.80 5.41
CA HIS A 42 37.35 -22.44 6.39
C HIS A 42 35.92 -22.72 5.87
N ARG A 43 35.76 -23.69 4.96
CA ARG A 43 34.48 -23.92 4.28
C ARG A 43 33.31 -24.17 5.25
N GLU A 44 33.52 -25.03 6.24
CA GLU A 44 32.48 -25.40 7.21
C GLU A 44 32.17 -24.27 8.19
N GLU A 45 33.20 -23.54 8.65
CA GLU A 45 33.08 -22.43 9.61
C GLU A 45 32.33 -21.23 9.00
N VAL A 46 32.60 -20.92 7.73
CA VAL A 46 31.88 -19.85 7.00
C VAL A 46 30.40 -20.20 6.82
N VAL A 47 30.08 -21.47 6.53
CA VAL A 47 28.69 -21.94 6.43
C VAL A 47 27.99 -21.86 7.79
N GLU A 48 28.66 -22.28 8.87
CA GLU A 48 28.10 -22.27 10.21
C GLU A 48 27.83 -20.84 10.73
N VAL A 49 28.81 -19.94 10.63
CA VAL A 49 28.65 -18.53 11.02
C VAL A 49 27.56 -17.84 10.20
N SER A 50 27.48 -18.13 8.90
CA SER A 50 26.47 -17.54 8.02
C SER A 50 25.05 -18.00 8.36
N ILE A 51 24.88 -19.20 8.94
CA ILE A 51 23.57 -19.71 9.40
C ILE A 51 23.21 -19.10 10.77
N TYR A 52 24.19 -18.99 11.68
CA TYR A 52 23.94 -18.47 13.04
C TYR A 52 23.72 -16.95 13.10
N ASP A 53 24.37 -16.17 12.23
CA ASP A 53 24.11 -14.72 12.12
C ASP A 53 22.87 -14.38 11.26
N TYR A 54 22.35 -15.36 10.51
CA TYR A 54 21.12 -15.19 9.73
C TYR A 54 19.89 -15.51 10.59
N ASP A 55 19.48 -14.52 11.38
CA ASP A 55 18.24 -14.57 12.16
C ASP A 55 17.02 -14.37 11.23
N GLU A 56 16.56 -15.48 10.62
CA GLU A 56 15.43 -15.55 9.70
C GLU A 56 14.14 -14.95 10.27
N GLU A 57 13.95 -15.00 11.60
CA GLU A 57 12.80 -14.40 12.27
C GLU A 57 12.82 -12.87 12.20
N LYS A 58 14.00 -12.26 12.31
CA LYS A 58 14.13 -10.79 12.35
C LYS A 58 13.82 -10.15 11.00
N VAL A 59 14.27 -10.75 9.90
CA VAL A 59 14.05 -10.25 8.53
C VAL A 59 12.60 -10.50 8.10
N ARG A 60 12.04 -11.67 8.41
CA ARG A 60 10.63 -11.98 8.09
C ARG A 60 9.67 -11.07 8.83
N LYS A 61 9.95 -10.75 10.09
CA LYS A 61 9.10 -9.86 10.89
C LYS A 61 9.10 -8.43 10.36
N THR A 62 10.26 -7.89 9.99
CA THR A 62 10.34 -6.51 9.45
C THR A 62 9.59 -6.37 8.12
N LEU A 63 9.74 -7.32 7.20
CA LEU A 63 9.06 -7.26 5.90
C LEU A 63 7.54 -7.44 6.01
N VAL A 64 7.06 -8.27 6.94
CA VAL A 64 5.62 -8.46 7.17
C VAL A 64 5.02 -7.26 7.89
N ASP A 65 5.70 -6.72 8.91
CA ASP A 65 5.20 -5.57 9.66
C ASP A 65 5.12 -4.33 8.76
N GLU A 66 6.12 -4.06 7.92
CA GLU A 66 6.11 -2.93 6.96
C GLU A 66 5.00 -3.07 5.91
N ALA A 67 4.80 -4.26 5.35
CA ALA A 67 3.75 -4.51 4.36
C ALA A 67 2.34 -4.39 4.98
N VAL A 68 2.15 -4.88 6.21
CA VAL A 68 0.88 -4.76 6.93
C VAL A 68 0.59 -3.30 7.26
N GLU A 69 1.60 -2.56 7.73
CA GLU A 69 1.43 -1.15 8.09
C GLU A 69 1.07 -0.30 6.85
N GLU A 70 1.72 -0.53 5.71
CA GLU A 70 1.40 0.19 4.46
C GLU A 70 -0.01 -0.13 3.95
N ILE A 71 -0.44 -1.40 4.02
CA ILE A 71 -1.79 -1.82 3.61
C ILE A 71 -2.84 -1.24 4.56
N VAL A 72 -2.62 -1.30 5.88
CA VAL A 72 -3.56 -0.78 6.88
C VAL A 72 -3.72 0.73 6.74
N VAL A 73 -2.63 1.48 6.53
CA VAL A 73 -2.69 2.93 6.32
C VAL A 73 -3.50 3.27 5.08
N LYS A 74 -3.23 2.63 3.93
CA LYS A 74 -3.97 2.89 2.68
C LYS A 74 -5.46 2.57 2.80
N VAL A 75 -5.81 1.41 3.38
CA VAL A 75 -7.21 1.00 3.54
C VAL A 75 -7.97 1.92 4.50
N VAL A 76 -7.33 2.37 5.59
CA VAL A 76 -7.95 3.28 6.56
C VAL A 76 -8.16 4.68 5.97
N ASP A 77 -7.22 5.18 5.17
CA ASP A 77 -7.34 6.49 4.53
C ASP A 77 -8.38 6.53 3.42
N GLU A 78 -8.49 5.47 2.61
CA GLU A 78 -9.56 5.32 1.61
C GLU A 78 -10.94 5.22 2.28
N ALA A 79 -11.08 4.40 3.32
CA ALA A 79 -12.33 4.25 4.05
C ALA A 79 -12.79 5.57 4.72
N LYS A 80 -11.86 6.37 5.27
CA LYS A 80 -12.21 7.68 5.87
C LYS A 80 -12.71 8.68 4.84
N LYS A 81 -12.10 8.73 3.65
CA LYS A 81 -12.52 9.64 2.57
C LYS A 81 -13.91 9.27 2.02
N GLU A 82 -14.18 7.99 1.83
CA GLU A 82 -15.50 7.53 1.40
C GLU A 82 -16.58 7.88 2.45
N THR A 83 -16.26 7.72 3.74
CA THR A 83 -17.23 8.01 4.81
C THR A 83 -17.61 9.49 4.87
N THR A 84 -16.66 10.41 4.68
CA THR A 84 -16.93 11.86 4.69
C THR A 84 -17.74 12.30 3.47
N GLN A 85 -17.40 11.80 2.28
CA GLN A 85 -18.13 12.13 1.05
C GLN A 85 -19.58 11.59 1.07
N LEU A 86 -19.78 10.35 1.53
CA LEU A 86 -21.13 9.76 1.68
C LEU A 86 -21.99 10.56 2.66
N ASN A 87 -21.41 11.06 3.76
CA ASN A 87 -22.13 11.90 4.71
C ASN A 87 -22.58 13.22 4.08
N MET A 88 -21.73 13.86 3.27
CA MET A 88 -22.06 15.10 2.56
C MET A 88 -23.22 14.90 1.57
N ILE A 89 -23.16 13.86 0.74
CA ILE A 89 -24.19 13.51 -0.23
C ILE A 89 -25.53 13.25 0.47
N ASN A 90 -25.52 12.46 1.55
CA ASN A 90 -26.72 12.17 2.33
C ASN A 90 -27.36 13.42 2.94
N LEU A 91 -26.55 14.38 3.40
CA LEU A 91 -27.07 15.65 3.92
C LEU A 91 -27.73 16.46 2.81
N ILE A 92 -27.14 16.55 1.63
CA ILE A 92 -27.70 17.28 0.49
C ILE A 92 -28.99 16.62 0.01
N ILE A 93 -29.03 15.30 -0.17
CA ILE A 93 -30.25 14.55 -0.51
C ILE A 93 -31.37 14.85 0.50
N LYS A 94 -31.08 14.80 1.81
CA LYS A 94 -32.07 15.11 2.85
C LYS A 94 -32.58 16.55 2.76
N LYS A 95 -31.73 17.51 2.39
CA LYS A 95 -32.12 18.92 2.24
C LYS A 95 -32.90 19.17 0.95
N VAL A 96 -32.54 18.53 -0.15
CA VAL A 96 -33.28 18.55 -1.42
C VAL A 96 -34.67 17.94 -1.26
N LYS A 97 -34.78 16.79 -0.57
CA LYS A 97 -36.08 16.18 -0.21
C LYS A 97 -36.98 17.08 0.64
N LYS A 98 -36.40 18.06 1.34
CA LYS A 98 -37.13 19.07 2.13
C LYS A 98 -37.44 20.34 1.31
N GLU A 99 -37.28 20.29 -0.02
CA GLU A 99 -37.54 21.40 -0.95
C GLU A 99 -36.73 22.67 -0.64
N LYS A 100 -35.53 22.53 -0.06
CA LYS A 100 -34.64 23.66 0.18
C LYS A 100 -33.96 24.13 -1.11
N THR A 101 -33.80 25.44 -1.24
CA THR A 101 -33.07 26.05 -2.37
C THR A 101 -31.56 25.83 -2.23
N LEU A 102 -30.86 25.79 -3.37
CA LEU A 102 -29.40 25.67 -3.44
C LEU A 102 -28.67 26.66 -2.52
N GLU A 103 -29.11 27.92 -2.49
CA GLU A 103 -28.54 29.00 -1.67
C GLU A 103 -28.64 28.69 -0.17
N THR A 104 -29.78 28.15 0.26
CA THR A 104 -30.00 27.76 1.67
C THR A 104 -29.12 26.56 2.03
N ILE A 105 -28.99 25.59 1.12
CA ILE A 105 -28.16 24.41 1.32
C ILE A 105 -26.69 24.82 1.45
N ALA A 106 -26.21 25.71 0.57
CA ALA A 106 -24.86 26.25 0.61
C ALA A 106 -24.57 27.01 1.89
N SER A 107 -25.47 27.92 2.28
CA SER A 107 -25.33 28.65 3.53
C SER A 107 -25.33 27.74 4.77
N GLU A 108 -26.12 26.67 4.78
CA GLU A 108 -26.18 25.73 5.91
C GLU A 108 -25.03 24.71 5.93
N LEU A 109 -24.34 24.51 4.82
CA LEU A 109 -23.16 23.65 4.74
C LEU A 109 -21.85 24.44 4.89
N GLU A 110 -21.93 25.78 4.92
CA GLU A 110 -20.77 26.68 4.94
C GLU A 110 -19.83 26.46 3.73
N GLU A 111 -20.41 26.05 2.60
CA GLU A 111 -19.71 25.70 1.37
C GLU A 111 -20.12 26.67 0.24
N ASN A 112 -19.34 26.72 -0.84
CA ASN A 112 -19.63 27.62 -1.96
C ASN A 112 -20.86 27.14 -2.74
N VAL A 113 -21.65 28.09 -3.23
CA VAL A 113 -22.81 27.82 -4.10
C VAL A 113 -22.38 27.11 -5.38
N GLU A 114 -21.23 27.46 -5.94
CA GLU A 114 -20.69 26.84 -7.16
C GLU A 114 -20.30 25.37 -6.92
N ASP A 115 -19.66 25.08 -5.79
CA ASP A 115 -19.22 23.73 -5.42
C ASP A 115 -20.42 22.81 -5.13
N ILE A 116 -21.47 23.33 -4.48
CA ILE A 116 -22.69 22.56 -4.20
C ILE A 116 -23.57 22.44 -5.45
N LYS A 117 -23.53 23.40 -6.37
CA LYS A 117 -24.39 23.40 -7.56
C LYS A 117 -24.24 22.10 -8.35
N VAL A 118 -23.00 21.66 -8.58
CA VAL A 118 -22.70 20.40 -9.28
C VAL A 118 -23.37 19.23 -8.57
N LEU A 119 -23.17 19.11 -7.26
CA LEU A 119 -23.75 18.03 -6.47
C LEU A 119 -25.28 18.11 -6.36
N TYR A 120 -25.84 19.32 -6.27
CA TYR A 120 -27.28 19.57 -6.22
C TYR A 120 -27.97 19.15 -7.52
N ASP A 121 -27.40 19.50 -8.67
CA ASP A 121 -27.91 19.12 -9.99
C ASP A 121 -27.89 17.58 -10.14
N ILE A 122 -26.79 16.93 -9.76
CA ILE A 122 -26.68 15.46 -9.75
C ILE A 122 -27.73 14.81 -8.83
N VAL A 123 -27.98 15.39 -7.65
CA VAL A 123 -28.98 14.90 -6.69
C VAL A 123 -30.41 15.08 -7.21
N ILE A 124 -30.70 16.18 -7.91
CA ILE A 124 -32.01 16.39 -8.57
C ILE A 124 -32.20 15.40 -9.72
N GLU A 125 -31.18 15.15 -10.53
CA GLU A 125 -31.24 14.15 -11.61
C GLU A 125 -31.45 12.73 -11.07
N ALA A 126 -30.96 12.44 -9.87
CA ALA A 126 -31.17 11.16 -9.21
C ALA A 126 -32.56 11.02 -8.57
N ALA A 127 -33.39 12.07 -8.53
CA ALA A 127 -34.75 12.00 -8.03
C ALA A 127 -35.64 11.16 -8.98
N PRO A 128 -36.61 10.38 -8.46
CA PRO A 128 -37.03 10.28 -7.05
C PRO A 128 -36.33 9.17 -6.23
N GLU A 129 -35.47 8.34 -6.83
CA GLU A 129 -34.80 7.24 -6.11
C GLU A 129 -33.71 7.74 -5.15
N TYR A 130 -33.03 8.84 -5.50
CA TYR A 130 -31.90 9.43 -4.78
C TYR A 130 -30.81 8.40 -4.43
N ASP A 131 -30.38 7.66 -5.44
CA ASP A 131 -29.38 6.60 -5.33
C ASP A 131 -27.98 7.19 -5.08
N VAL A 132 -27.50 7.02 -3.85
CA VAL A 132 -26.21 7.55 -3.37
C VAL A 132 -25.05 7.01 -4.19
N ASP A 133 -25.11 5.75 -4.62
CA ASP A 133 -24.01 5.11 -5.37
C ASP A 133 -23.89 5.70 -6.77
N LYS A 134 -25.03 6.01 -7.42
CA LYS A 134 -25.04 6.69 -8.72
C LYS A 134 -24.52 8.12 -8.62
N ILE A 135 -24.90 8.83 -7.56
CA ILE A 135 -24.45 10.21 -7.30
C ILE A 135 -22.93 10.22 -7.06
N MET A 136 -22.42 9.31 -6.23
CA MET A 136 -20.99 9.17 -5.94
C MET A 136 -20.18 8.82 -7.19
N LYS A 137 -20.68 7.89 -8.03
CA LYS A 137 -20.03 7.55 -9.30
C LYS A 137 -19.97 8.72 -10.27
N LYS A 138 -21.05 9.52 -10.39
CA LYS A 138 -21.05 10.73 -11.23
C LYS A 138 -20.04 11.77 -10.71
N LEU A 139 -20.01 12.00 -9.40
CA LEU A 139 -19.08 12.93 -8.76
C LEU A 139 -17.61 12.53 -8.96
N ASN A 140 -17.29 11.23 -8.88
CA ASN A 140 -15.93 10.73 -9.11
C ASN A 140 -15.54 10.70 -10.59
N ASN A 141 -16.49 10.47 -11.50
CA ASN A 141 -16.23 10.47 -12.95
C ASN A 141 -16.01 11.86 -13.56
N GLU A 142 -16.40 12.94 -12.88
CA GLU A 142 -16.09 14.32 -13.30
C GLU A 142 -14.68 14.79 -12.88
N ASN A 143 -13.97 14.01 -12.06
CA ASN A 143 -12.64 14.35 -11.54
C ASN A 143 -11.47 13.67 -12.29
N ASP A 144 -11.71 13.08 -13.46
CA ASP A 144 -10.71 12.41 -14.31
C ASP A 144 -10.35 13.26 -15.55
#